data_AF-A0A1H0DSX7-F1
#
_entry.id   AF-A0A1H0DSX7-F1
#
_cell.length_a   1.000
_cell.length_b   1.000
_cell.length_c   1.000
_cell.angle_alpha   90.00
_cell.angle_beta   90.00
_cell.angle_gamma   90.00
#
_symmetry.space_group_name_H-M   'P 1'
#
loop_
_entity.id
_entity.type
_entity.pdbx_description
1 polymer ?
#
loop_
_entity_poly.entity_id
_entity_poly.type
_entity_poly.pdbx_seq_one_letter_code
_entity_poly.pdbx_strand_id
1 'polypeptide(L)' 'MTVEACLHRWPSCAFKTELIHGVLLFSGVFDERDVLAVERTYPGRRVLLNADGSIEVHPAGAARHRA' A
#
# COMPACT_ATOMS: atom_id res chain seq x y z
N MET A 1 4.15 12.79 -0.13
CA MET A 1 2.75 12.52 0.28
C MET A 1 2.74 12.34 1.79
N THR A 2 1.81 12.97 2.52
CA THR A 2 1.70 12.81 3.98
C THR A 2 0.99 11.49 4.32
N VAL A 3 1.18 10.97 5.55
CA VAL A 3 0.47 9.78 6.02
C VAL A 3 -1.05 10.00 5.99
N GLU A 4 -1.52 11.17 6.43
CA GLU A 4 -2.95 11.52 6.38
C GLU A 4 -3.53 11.48 4.96
N ALA A 5 -2.81 11.99 3.96
CA ALA A 5 -3.28 11.91 2.58
C ALA A 5 -3.37 10.46 2.06
N CYS A 6 -2.57 9.54 2.61
CA CYS A 6 -2.65 8.11 2.27
C CYS A 6 -3.91 7.46 2.87
N LEU A 7 -4.31 7.88 4.07
CA LEU A 7 -5.50 7.36 4.75
C LEU A 7 -6.81 7.68 4.02
N HIS A 8 -6.79 8.58 3.02
CA HIS A 8 -7.97 8.95 2.23
C HIS A 8 -7.88 8.51 0.76
N ARG A 9 -6.82 7.79 0.34
CA ARG A 9 -6.61 7.33 -1.05
C ARG A 9 -6.69 5.81 -1.16
N TRP A 10 -7.90 5.27 -1.18
CA TRP A 10 -8.11 3.83 -1.18
C TRP A 10 -8.24 3.29 -2.60
N PRO A 11 -7.82 2.03 -2.85
CA PRO A 11 -8.29 1.28 -4.00
C PRO A 11 -9.82 1.20 -4.02
N SER A 12 -10.44 1.31 -5.19
CA SER A 12 -11.91 1.31 -5.31
C SER A 12 -12.59 0.06 -4.74
N CYS A 13 -11.89 -1.08 -4.73
CA CYS A 13 -12.41 -2.36 -4.23
C CYS A 13 -12.08 -2.60 -2.74
N ALA A 14 -11.48 -1.63 -2.03
CA ALA A 14 -11.17 -1.78 -0.62
C ALA A 14 -12.43 -1.69 0.24
N PHE A 15 -12.65 -2.71 1.08
CA PHE A 15 -13.74 -2.75 2.06
C PHE A 15 -13.35 -2.07 3.38
N LYS A 16 -12.05 -2.09 3.69
CA LYS A 16 -11.49 -1.58 4.94
C LYS A 16 -10.05 -1.12 4.71
N THR A 17 -9.65 -0.06 5.41
CA THR A 17 -8.25 0.34 5.55
C THR A 17 -7.83 0.31 7.01
N GLU A 18 -6.60 -0.10 7.28
CA GLU A 18 -5.99 -0.04 8.61
C GLU A 18 -4.56 0.47 8.50
N LEU A 19 -4.10 1.22 9.50
CA LEU A 19 -2.71 1.61 9.66
C LEU A 19 -2.11 0.83 10.82
N ILE A 20 -1.37 -0.24 10.52
CA ILE A 20 -0.79 -1.15 11.50
C ILE A 20 0.73 -0.98 11.46
N HIS A 21 1.31 -0.45 12.54
CA HIS A 21 2.76 -0.20 12.65
C HIS A 21 3.38 0.56 11.46
N GLY A 22 2.63 1.51 10.88
CA GLY A 22 3.09 2.31 9.73
C GLY A 22 2.87 1.66 8.35
N VAL A 23 2.31 0.44 8.31
CA VAL A 23 1.88 -0.26 7.09
C VAL A 23 0.41 0.02 6.85
N LEU A 24 0.06 0.45 5.64
CA LEU A 24 -1.34 0.53 5.21
C LEU A 24 -1.79 -0.85 4.76
N LEU A 25 -2.82 -1.39 5.39
CA LEU A 25 -3.45 -2.64 5.01
C LEU A 25 -4.81 -2.33 4.37
N PHE A 26 -4.99 -2.75 3.12
CA PHE A 26 -6.26 -2.70 2.42
C PHE A 26 -6.86 -4.11 2.36
N SER A 27 -8.01 -4.29 2.98
CA SER A 27 -8.79 -5.53 2.86
C SER A 27 -9.75 -5.42 1.68
N GLY A 28 -9.73 -6.40 0.79
CA GLY A 28 -10.51 -6.42 -0.45
C GLY A 28 -10.26 -7.72 -1.21
N VAL A 29 -10.77 -7.78 -2.45
CA VAL A 29 -10.43 -8.85 -3.40
C VAL A 29 -9.56 -8.19 -4.48
N PHE A 30 -8.24 -8.28 -4.32
CA PHE A 30 -7.29 -7.67 -5.24
C PHE A 30 -6.55 -8.72 -6.07
N ASP A 31 -6.15 -8.32 -7.28
CA ASP A 31 -5.26 -9.07 -8.16
C ASP A 31 -3.97 -8.30 -8.50
N GLU A 32 -3.11 -8.85 -9.38
CA GLU A 32 -1.86 -8.17 -9.73
C GLU A 32 -2.06 -6.83 -10.45
N ARG A 33 -3.22 -6.60 -11.09
CA ARG A 33 -3.52 -5.32 -11.77
C ARG A 33 -3.78 -4.21 -10.76
N ASP A 34 -4.44 -4.56 -9.65
CA ASP A 34 -4.66 -3.63 -8.54
C ASP A 34 -3.33 -3.23 -7.90
N VAL A 35 -2.39 -4.16 -7.77
CA VAL A 35 -1.03 -3.88 -7.27
C VAL A 35 -0.36 -2.79 -8.11
N LEU A 36 -0.42 -2.88 -9.44
CA LEU A 36 0.15 -1.85 -10.32
C LEU A 36 -0.48 -0.47 -10.13
N ALA A 37 -1.80 -0.42 -9.87
CA ALA A 37 -2.50 0.83 -9.58
C ALA A 37 -2.06 1.42 -8.23
N VAL A 38 -1.87 0.56 -7.22
CA VAL A 38 -1.38 0.95 -5.90
C VAL A 38 0.05 1.46 -5.99
N GLU A 39 0.96 0.77 -6.69
CA GLU A 39 2.35 1.23 -6.87
C GLU A 39 2.44 2.64 -7.49
N ARG A 40 1.60 2.94 -8.49
CA ARG A 40 1.51 4.28 -9.10
C ARG A 40 1.00 5.34 -8.13
N THR A 41 0.09 4.95 -7.25
CA THR A 41 -0.49 5.84 -6.22
C THR A 41 0.48 6.09 -5.07
N TYR A 42 1.33 5.11 -4.77
CA TYR A 42 2.26 5.09 -3.64
C TYR A 42 3.72 4.97 -4.11
N PRO A 43 4.26 5.97 -4.83
CA PRO A 43 5.61 5.89 -5.37
C PRO A 43 6.67 5.76 -4.27
N GLY A 44 7.65 4.87 -4.50
CA GLY A 44 8.75 4.59 -3.58
C GLY A 44 8.39 3.72 -2.37
N ARG A 45 7.13 3.31 -2.24
CA ARG A 45 6.67 2.36 -1.23
C ARG A 45 6.73 0.94 -1.75
N ARG A 46 6.90 -0.04 -0.86
CA ARG A 46 6.83 -1.45 -1.21
C ARG A 46 5.38 -1.92 -1.07
N VAL A 47 4.82 -2.44 -2.16
CA VAL A 47 3.46 -2.99 -2.21
C VAL A 47 3.56 -4.52 -2.19
N LEU A 48 2.71 -5.18 -1.40
CA LEU A 48 2.61 -6.63 -1.34
C LEU A 48 1.15 -7.05 -1.53
N LEU A 49 0.92 -8.09 -2.33
CA LEU A 49 -0.35 -8.79 -2.42
C LEU A 49 -0.25 -10.07 -1.57
N ASN A 50 -1.11 -10.19 -0.58
CA ASN A 50 -1.17 -11.35 0.30
C ASN A 50 -2.00 -12.47 -0.32
N ALA A 51 -1.80 -13.69 0.18
CA ALA A 51 -2.53 -14.87 -0.30
C ALA A 51 -4.05 -14.81 -0.05
N ASP A 52 -4.49 -13.98 0.91
CA ASP A 52 -5.91 -13.73 1.20
C ASP A 52 -6.54 -12.65 0.30
N GLY A 53 -5.77 -12.12 -0.66
CA GLY A 53 -6.21 -11.07 -1.57
C GLY A 53 -6.14 -9.66 -1.01
N SER A 54 -5.56 -9.46 0.19
CA SER A 54 -5.30 -8.13 0.76
C SER A 54 -4.03 -7.49 0.21
N ILE A 55 -3.96 -6.16 0.25
CA ILE A 55 -2.76 -5.39 -0.15
C ILE A 55 -2.14 -4.70 1.05
N GLU A 56 -0.82 -4.83 1.19
CA GLU A 56 -0.01 -4.04 2.12
C GLU A 56 0.82 -2.99 1.40
N VAL A 57 0.85 -1.77 1.92
CA VAL A 57 1.73 -0.71 1.46
C VAL A 57 2.67 -0.31 2.60
N HIS A 58 3.90 -0.78 2.48
CA HIS A 58 4.98 -0.52 3.43
C HIS A 58 5.56 0.87 3.20
N PRO A 59 6.04 1.57 4.25
CA PRO A 59 6.69 2.86 4.08
C PRO A 59 7.90 2.73 3.14
N ALA A 60 8.19 3.82 2.42
CA ALA A 60 9.46 3.91 1.73
C ALA A 60 10.57 3.77 2.77
N GLY A 61 11.46 2.80 2.62
CA GLY A 61 12.61 2.68 3.52
C GLY A 61 13.41 3.99 3.52
N ALA A 62 14.16 4.26 4.58
CA ALA A 62 15.30 5.16 4.45
C ALA A 62 16.12 4.62 3.28
N ALA A 63 16.27 5.40 2.20
CA ALA A 63 17.11 5.00 1.09
C ALA A 63 18.42 4.48 1.69
N ARG A 64 18.75 3.21 1.45
CA ARG A 64 20.11 2.75 1.67
C ARG A 64 20.96 3.67 0.79
N HIS A 65 21.64 4.64 1.39
CA HIS A 65 22.85 5.17 0.80
C HIS A 65 23.69 3.94 0.51
N ARG A 66 23.89 3.63 -0.78
CA ARG A 66 24.94 2.71 -1.18
C ARG A 66 26.22 3.29 -0.59
N ALA A 67 26.78 2.57 0.38
CA ALA A 67 28.18 2.72 0.76
C ALA A 67 29.04 2.28 -0.43
#